data_AF-A0A2W4SSN4-F1
#
_entry.id   AF-A0A2W4SSN4-F1
#
_cell.length_a   1.000
_cell.length_b   1.000
_cell.length_c   1.000
_cell.angle_alpha   90.00
_cell.angle_beta   90.00
_cell.angle_gamma   90.00
#
_symmetry.space_group_name_H-M   'P 1'
#
loop_
_entity.id
_entity.type
_entity.pdbx_description
1 polymer ?
#
loop_
_entity_poly.entity_id
_entity_poly.type
_entity_poly.pdbx_seq_one_letter_code
_entity_poly.pdbx_strand_id
1 'polypeptide(L)'
;MNKRTLNQLAIIVEAVLAMTGRVTMLGLSRWAEKGGSYRTVQRFFGEKIEWPTLRWQLIKQNVARAKGVWLMTGDEVVVTKSGKETHG
;
A
#
# COMPACT_ATOMS: atom_id res chain seq x y z
N MET A 1 -10.64 4.37 7.87
CA MET A 1 -9.60 5.20 7.20
C MET A 1 -10.27 6.42 6.58
N ASN A 2 -9.68 7.61 6.68
CA ASN A 2 -10.30 8.82 6.13
C ASN A 2 -10.27 8.82 4.58
N LYS A 3 -11.17 9.59 3.95
CA LYS A 3 -11.32 9.65 2.47
C LYS A 3 -10.05 10.14 1.77
N ARG A 4 -9.31 11.07 2.39
CA ARG A 4 -8.08 11.62 1.83
C ARG A 4 -6.98 10.55 1.76
N THR A 5 -6.72 9.83 2.85
CA THR A 5 -5.70 8.78 2.94
C THR A 5 -6.03 7.64 1.98
N LEU A 6 -7.31 7.32 1.78
CA LEU A 6 -7.77 6.39 0.74
C LEU A 6 -7.41 6.85 -0.68
N ASN A 7 -7.70 8.11 -1.02
CA ASN A 7 -7.34 8.65 -2.34
C ASN A 7 -5.83 8.68 -2.56
N GLN A 8 -5.06 9.00 -1.52
CA GLN A 8 -3.59 8.97 -1.57
C GLN A 8 -3.06 7.55 -1.78
N LEU A 9 -3.67 6.55 -1.12
CA LEU A 9 -3.35 5.14 -1.34
C LEU A 9 -3.59 4.72 -2.79
N ALA A 10 -4.74 5.09 -3.38
CA ALA A 10 -5.05 4.75 -4.76
C ALA A 10 -3.98 5.28 -5.75
N ILE A 11 -3.61 6.56 -5.61
CA ILE A 11 -2.56 7.18 -6.41
C ILE A 11 -1.21 6.48 -6.22
N ILE A 12 -0.86 6.11 -4.98
CA ILE A 12 0.38 5.39 -4.70
C ILE A 12 0.37 3.99 -5.32
N VAL A 13 -0.75 3.27 -5.25
CA VAL A 13 -0.90 1.94 -5.85
C VAL A 13 -0.71 2.02 -7.38
N GLU A 14 -1.35 2.99 -8.03
CA GLU A 14 -1.18 3.21 -9.48
C GLU A 14 0.27 3.50 -9.83
N ALA A 15 0.93 4.39 -9.08
CA ALA A 15 2.34 4.70 -9.30
C ALA A 15 3.24 3.46 -9.10
N VAL A 16 3.00 2.64 -8.07
CA VAL A 16 3.73 1.39 -7.85
C VAL A 16 3.55 0.41 -9.01
N LEU A 17 2.33 0.28 -9.54
CA LEU A 17 2.04 -0.61 -10.66
C LEU A 17 2.69 -0.17 -11.97
N ALA A 18 2.87 1.15 -12.17
CA ALA A 18 3.55 1.69 -13.35
C ALA A 18 5.09 1.66 -13.25
N MET A 19 5.63 1.64 -12.04
CA MET A 19 7.07 1.70 -11.80
C MET A 19 7.77 0.36 -12.02
N THR A 20 8.94 0.40 -12.66
CA THR A 20 9.88 -0.73 -12.70
C THR A 20 11.13 -0.42 -11.86
N GLY A 21 11.60 -1.39 -11.08
CA GLY A 21 12.83 -1.24 -10.28
C GLY A 21 12.57 -0.75 -8.85
N ARG A 22 13.46 0.10 -8.32
CA ARG A 22 13.40 0.52 -6.90
C ARG A 22 12.23 1.47 -6.65
N VAL A 23 11.37 1.11 -5.69
CA VAL A 23 10.28 1.97 -5.21
C VAL A 23 10.83 2.94 -4.16
N THR A 24 10.78 4.24 -4.45
CA THR A 24 11.21 5.32 -3.56
C THR A 24 10.13 6.40 -3.51
N MET A 25 10.06 7.20 -2.43
CA MET A 25 9.06 8.28 -2.36
C MET A 25 9.17 9.30 -3.51
N LEU A 26 10.41 9.62 -3.92
CA LEU A 26 10.64 10.48 -5.08
C LEU A 26 10.20 9.81 -6.38
N GLY A 27 10.52 8.53 -6.55
CA GLY A 27 10.07 7.74 -7.70
C GLY A 27 8.54 7.70 -7.78
N LEU A 28 7.87 7.40 -6.67
CA LEU A 28 6.41 7.43 -6.56
C LEU A 28 5.86 8.79 -6.99
N SER A 29 6.44 9.89 -6.51
CA SER A 29 5.94 11.22 -6.87
C SER A 29 6.14 11.61 -8.34
N ARG A 30 7.06 10.95 -9.05
CA ARG A 30 7.32 11.17 -10.47
C ARG A 30 6.35 10.37 -11.35
N TRP A 31 5.98 9.18 -10.89
CA TRP A 31 5.07 8.28 -11.59
C TRP A 31 3.61 8.48 -11.21
N ALA A 32 3.34 9.08 -10.06
CA ALA A 32 2.01 9.43 -9.64
C ALA A 32 1.46 10.61 -10.46
N GLU A 33 0.21 10.50 -10.87
CA GLU A 33 -0.48 11.58 -11.58
C GLU A 33 -0.87 12.75 -10.64
N LYS A 34 -1.83 13.57 -11.07
CA LYS A 34 -2.32 14.72 -10.32
C LYS A 34 -2.75 14.32 -8.90
N GLY A 35 -2.16 14.98 -7.91
CA GLY A 35 -2.40 14.71 -6.49
C GLY A 35 -1.29 13.90 -5.82
N GLY A 36 -0.41 13.27 -6.58
CA GLY A 36 0.73 12.47 -6.12
C GLY A 36 2.01 13.22 -5.84
N SER A 37 1.95 14.50 -5.45
CA SER A 37 3.16 15.27 -5.13
C SER A 37 4.04 14.57 -4.09
N TYR A 38 5.34 14.87 -4.06
CA TYR A 38 6.24 14.33 -3.05
C TYR A 38 5.71 14.54 -1.62
N ARG A 39 5.16 15.74 -1.34
CA ARG A 39 4.55 16.05 -0.05
C ARG A 39 3.30 15.22 0.24
N THR A 40 2.54 14.84 -0.78
CA THR A 40 1.40 13.92 -0.65
C THR A 40 1.88 12.53 -0.25
N VAL A 41 2.87 12.00 -0.95
CA VAL A 41 3.45 10.67 -0.68
C VAL A 41 4.05 10.64 0.74
N GLN A 42 4.83 11.67 1.09
CA GLN A 42 5.40 11.82 2.42
C GLN A 42 4.32 11.86 3.52
N ARG A 43 3.22 12.59 3.30
CA ARG A 43 2.11 12.66 4.26
C ARG A 43 1.40 11.33 4.42
N PHE A 44 1.24 10.57 3.34
CA PHE A 44 0.64 9.23 3.42
C PHE A 44 1.48 8.30 4.30
N PHE A 45 2.80 8.25 4.08
CA PHE A 45 3.69 7.40 4.89
C PHE A 45 3.92 7.92 6.32
N GLY A 46 3.61 9.19 6.59
CA GLY A 46 3.59 9.75 7.95
C GLY A 46 2.26 9.61 8.69
N GLU A 47 1.20 9.12 8.03
CA GLU A 47 -0.11 8.94 8.64
C GLU A 47 -0.15 7.68 9.51
N LYS A 48 -0.86 7.72 10.63
CA LYS A 48 -1.16 6.51 11.42
C LYS A 48 -2.24 5.70 10.70
N ILE A 49 -1.84 4.60 10.09
CA ILE A 49 -2.73 3.69 9.35
C ILE A 49 -2.85 2.37 10.11
N GLU A 50 -4.09 1.98 10.40
CA GLU A 50 -4.42 0.64 10.92
C GLU A 50 -4.27 -0.41 9.81
N TRP A 51 -3.03 -0.85 9.57
CA TRP A 51 -2.68 -1.76 8.49
C TRP A 51 -3.46 -3.09 8.47
N PRO A 52 -3.71 -3.77 9.61
CA PRO A 52 -4.49 -5.01 9.61
C PRO A 52 -5.91 -4.80 9.07
N THR A 53 -6.55 -3.69 9.46
CA THR A 53 -7.88 -3.33 8.99
C THR A 53 -7.88 -3.07 7.49
N LEU A 54 -6.89 -2.31 6.98
CA LEU A 54 -6.77 -2.03 5.56
C LEU A 54 -6.58 -3.32 4.73
N ARG A 55 -5.67 -4.21 5.15
CA ARG A 55 -5.41 -5.49 4.48
C ARG A 55 -6.67 -6.36 4.45
N TRP A 56 -7.40 -6.44 5.57
CA TRP A 56 -8.66 -7.18 5.62
C TRP A 56 -9.71 -6.63 4.65
N GLN A 57 -9.84 -5.30 4.55
CA GLN A 57 -10.80 -4.69 3.61
C GLN A 57 -10.51 -5.05 2.15
N LEU A 58 -9.22 -5.12 1.76
CA LEU A 58 -8.80 -5.53 0.41
C LEU A 58 -9.13 -7.01 0.14
N ILE A 59 -8.92 -7.89 1.11
CA ILE A 59 -9.15 -9.33 0.97
C ILE A 59 -10.66 -9.64 0.99
N LYS A 60 -11.42 -9.02 1.92
CA LYS A 60 -12.84 -9.30 2.13
C LYS A 60 -13.68 -9.15 0.85
N GLN A 61 -13.37 -8.18 0.00
CA GLN A 61 -14.09 -7.99 -1.27
C GLN A 61 -13.93 -9.18 -2.23
N ASN A 62 -12.72 -9.76 -2.27
CA ASN A 62 -12.43 -10.93 -3.08
C ASN A 62 -13.04 -12.20 -2.47
N VAL A 63 -13.02 -12.31 -1.14
CA VAL A 63 -13.61 -13.45 -0.42
C VAL A 63 -15.14 -13.48 -0.52
N ALA A 64 -15.81 -12.34 -0.34
CA ALA A 64 -17.27 -12.28 -0.35
C ALA A 64 -17.91 -12.57 -1.71
N ARG A 65 -17.16 -12.41 -2.81
CA ARG A 65 -17.64 -12.64 -4.17
C ARG A 65 -17.41 -14.07 -4.67
N ALA A 66 -16.46 -14.79 -4.09
CA ALA A 66 -16.11 -16.12 -4.53
C ALA A 66 -16.97 -17.18 -3.82
N LYS A 67 -17.52 -18.11 -4.62
CA LYS A 67 -18.24 -19.29 -4.16
C LYS A 67 -17.38 -20.51 -4.49
N GLY A 68 -17.13 -21.38 -3.50
CA GLY A 68 -16.35 -22.59 -3.70
C GLY A 68 -15.46 -22.95 -2.51
N VAL A 69 -14.55 -23.89 -2.72
CA VAL A 69 -13.56 -24.33 -1.73
C VAL A 69 -12.40 -23.32 -1.68
N TRP A 70 -12.02 -22.91 -0.47
CA TRP A 70 -10.89 -22.02 -0.23
C TRP A 70 -9.66 -22.82 0.12
N LEU A 71 -8.55 -22.58 -0.58
CA LEU A 71 -7.23 -23.04 -0.18
C LEU A 71 -6.50 -21.89 0.50
N MET A 72 -6.20 -22.05 1.78
CA MET A 72 -5.37 -21.11 2.54
C MET A 72 -3.95 -21.66 2.57
N THR A 73 -3.01 -20.89 2.02
CA THR A 73 -1.57 -21.17 2.12
C THR A 73 -0.92 -20.03 2.91
N GLY A 74 -0.04 -20.39 3.83
CA GLY A 74 0.73 -19.45 4.62
C GLY A 74 2.20 -19.80 4.51
N ASP A 75 3.02 -18.79 4.24
CA ASP A 75 4.48 -18.88 4.30
C ASP A 75 4.99 -17.64 5.04
N GLU A 76 6.09 -17.79 5.76
CA GLU A 76 6.71 -16.70 6.51
C GLU A 76 7.90 -16.15 5.71
N VAL A 77 7.78 -14.90 5.29
CA VAL A 77 8.88 -14.21 4.60
C VAL A 77 9.43 -13.13 5.50
N VAL A 78 10.72 -13.23 5.81
CA VAL A 78 11.47 -12.18 6.50
C VAL A 78 11.95 -11.16 5.47
N VAL A 79 11.37 -9.96 5.47
CA VAL A 79 11.87 -8.85 4.67
C VAL A 79 12.98 -8.15 5.45
N THR A 80 14.24 -8.37 5.06
CA THR A 80 15.36 -7.61 5.62
C THR A 80 15.21 -6.13 5.26
N LYS A 81 15.00 -5.28 6.26
CA LYS A 81 14.93 -3.83 6.10
C LYS A 81 16.29 -3.22 6.45
N SER A 82 16.76 -2.30 5.63
CA SER A 82 17.94 -1.49 5.93
C SER A 82 17.51 -0.26 6.74
N GLY A 83 17.69 -0.28 8.07
CA GLY A 83 17.37 0.86 8.95
C GLY A 83 17.34 0.47 10.44
N LYS A 84 17.41 1.47 11.33
CA LYS A 84 17.38 1.26 12.80
C LYS A 84 15.98 1.28 13.42
N GLU A 85 14.97 1.81 12.71
CA GLU A 85 13.61 1.93 13.23
C GLU A 85 12.57 1.28 12.30
N THR A 86 11.58 0.64 12.92
CA THR A 86 10.45 0.00 12.27
C THR A 86 9.23 0.91 12.37
N HIS A 87 8.83 1.49 11.23
CA HIS A 87 7.48 2.00 11.06
C HIS A 87 6.77 1.04 10.09
N GLY A 88 6.10 0.05 10.67
CA GLY A 88 5.42 -1.03 9.98
C GLY A 88 4.37 -1.65 10.88
#